data_AF-A0A951THR0-F1
#
_entry.id   AF-A0A951THR0-F1
#
_cell.length_a   1.000
_cell.length_b   1.000
_cell.length_c   1.000
_cell.angle_alpha   90.00
_cell.angle_beta   90.00
_cell.angle_gamma   90.00
#
_symmetry.space_group_name_H-M   'P 1'
#
loop_
_entity.id
_entity.type
_entity.pdbx_description
1 polymer ?
#
loop_
_entity_poly.entity_id
_entity_poly.type
_entity_poly.pdbx_seq_one_letter_code
_entity_poly.pdbx_strand_id
1 'polypeptide(L)'
;MTKISTQARMEDFFYRELLKYLYMAEQKRRWNPFTDIPYDHANPNSSQTLAQCVETFCAVEMYLPDFTSKMLHMIRRSRGRSWFHINWGYEESKHSLTLEGWLLASGHRTEEQRQAVEASLSTLEWELPYDHPRQMVCYTMIQELATFWNYRNLEKMAAKEKDLALVTGLRIISVDERVHYNFFRNTVKEWMKWDEAGTVEDLKYVFDHFSMPGRTQIPGYDEAAAVLAKTGIYGPREYIKLVKNPILEDLRLDKDFKKLEDREAQEEAERAEKAALESSVEKISLGNGHAVAKNGEGEGKHPFNSNAISKVLENLKPGGSKWDSRSDIPTYANGRKRSAFLDVVGIEPQVREAPSRSIILSHEAEKLRGSRGMDKVEGALDQMLMNIGDELSNNAEEMREERAQIQRERAATRTNRVKNNKLFRDSE
;
A
#
# COMPACT_ATOMS: atom_id res chain seq x y z
N MET A 1 -5.67 -16.99 41.92
CA MET A 1 -5.19 -16.25 40.75
C MET A 1 -6.35 -16.04 39.80
N THR A 2 -6.79 -14.80 39.59
CA THR A 2 -7.88 -14.45 38.68
C THR A 2 -7.47 -14.75 37.23
N LYS A 3 -8.25 -15.54 36.49
CA LYS A 3 -7.97 -15.84 35.08
C LYS A 3 -8.09 -14.54 34.27
N ILE A 4 -6.97 -14.08 33.70
CA ILE A 4 -6.93 -12.95 32.76
C ILE A 4 -7.69 -13.34 31.49
N SER A 5 -8.63 -12.49 31.04
CA SER A 5 -9.42 -12.71 29.82
C SER A 5 -8.54 -12.67 28.55
N THR A 6 -8.97 -13.32 27.48
CA THR A 6 -8.28 -13.27 26.17
C THR A 6 -8.07 -11.82 25.70
N GLN A 7 -9.08 -10.97 25.87
CA GLN A 7 -8.99 -9.55 25.52
C GLN A 7 -7.87 -8.83 26.28
N ALA A 8 -7.72 -9.10 27.58
CA ALA A 8 -6.67 -8.47 28.38
C ALA A 8 -5.26 -8.99 28.01
N ARG A 9 -5.14 -10.26 27.61
CA ARG A 9 -3.88 -10.81 27.09
C ARG A 9 -3.50 -10.19 25.73
N MET A 10 -4.47 -10.05 24.83
CA MET A 10 -4.27 -9.39 23.54
C MET A 10 -3.84 -7.93 23.72
N GLU A 11 -4.45 -7.20 24.66
CA GLU A 11 -4.07 -5.82 24.91
C GLU A 11 -2.66 -5.69 25.51
N ASP A 12 -2.27 -6.59 26.43
CA ASP A 12 -0.88 -6.64 26.93
C ASP A 12 0.12 -6.95 25.80
N PHE A 13 -0.22 -7.89 24.91
CA PHE A 13 0.56 -8.16 23.70
C PHE A 13 0.72 -6.89 22.84
N PHE A 14 -0.38 -6.23 22.47
CA PHE A 14 -0.33 -5.02 21.64
C PHE A 14 0.48 -3.90 22.28
N TYR A 15 0.35 -3.72 23.60
CA TYR A 15 1.11 -2.71 24.31
C TYR A 15 2.61 -3.00 24.31
N ARG A 16 3.01 -4.27 24.51
CA ARG A 16 4.43 -4.67 24.41
C ARG A 16 4.98 -4.51 23.00
N GLU A 17 4.22 -4.91 21.99
CA GLU A 17 4.62 -4.78 20.59
C GLU A 17 4.80 -3.31 20.21
N LEU A 18 3.90 -2.43 20.65
CA LEU A 18 4.03 -0.98 20.52
C LEU A 18 5.31 -0.45 21.16
N LEU A 19 5.59 -0.80 22.43
CA LEU A 19 6.75 -0.27 23.14
C LEU A 19 8.06 -0.65 22.46
N LYS A 20 8.17 -1.92 22.03
CA LYS A 20 9.34 -2.39 21.27
C LYS A 20 9.44 -1.69 19.92
N TYR A 21 8.31 -1.49 19.23
CA TYR A 21 8.25 -0.79 17.95
C TYR A 21 8.80 0.63 18.08
N LEU A 22 8.27 1.40 19.04
CA LEU A 22 8.70 2.78 19.29
C LEU A 22 10.17 2.83 19.69
N TYR A 23 10.61 1.93 20.58
CA TYR A 23 12.02 1.84 20.98
C TYR A 23 12.94 1.65 19.77
N MET A 24 12.63 0.70 18.88
CA MET A 24 13.43 0.45 17.68
C MET A 24 13.36 1.61 16.68
N ALA A 25 12.19 2.23 16.53
CA ALA A 25 11.99 3.39 15.68
C ALA A 25 12.92 4.54 16.09
N GLU A 26 12.85 4.95 17.36
CA GLU A 26 13.64 6.06 17.90
C GLU A 26 15.14 5.80 17.86
N GLN A 27 15.57 4.54 18.04
CA GLN A 27 16.99 4.20 18.06
C GLN A 27 17.60 4.08 16.66
N LYS A 28 16.83 3.64 15.65
CA LYS A 28 17.43 3.14 14.40
C LYS A 28 16.70 3.52 13.11
N ARG A 29 15.48 4.06 13.15
CA ARG A 29 14.67 4.32 11.93
C ARG A 29 14.18 5.76 11.76
N ARG A 30 14.44 6.68 12.70
CA ARG A 30 14.04 8.09 12.53
C ARG A 30 14.88 8.78 11.47
N TRP A 31 14.45 8.65 10.22
CA TRP A 31 14.94 9.40 9.08
C TRP A 31 14.11 10.68 8.86
N ASN A 32 14.77 11.68 8.31
CA ASN A 32 14.24 13.00 7.99
C ASN A 32 14.12 13.18 6.46
N PRO A 33 12.90 13.38 5.93
CA PRO A 33 12.69 13.48 4.49
C PRO A 33 13.31 14.72 3.87
N PHE A 34 13.72 15.72 4.66
CA PHE A 34 14.32 16.97 4.16
C PHE A 34 15.85 16.95 4.11
N THR A 35 16.50 16.02 4.82
CA THR A 35 17.98 15.98 4.93
C THR A 35 18.60 14.67 4.51
N ASP A 36 17.87 13.56 4.61
CA ASP A 36 18.45 12.23 4.40
C ASP A 36 18.30 11.75 2.95
N ILE A 37 17.55 12.49 2.13
CA ILE A 37 17.35 12.22 0.70
C ILE A 37 18.14 13.26 -0.11
N PRO A 38 19.08 12.84 -0.99
CA PRO A 38 19.91 13.76 -1.76
C PRO A 38 19.15 14.27 -3.00
N TYR A 39 18.13 15.13 -2.81
CA TYR A 39 17.27 15.61 -3.91
C TYR A 39 18.02 16.41 -4.98
N ASP A 40 19.17 17.00 -4.66
CA ASP A 40 20.08 17.63 -5.61
C ASP A 40 20.63 16.64 -6.65
N HIS A 41 20.66 15.35 -6.31
CA HIS A 41 21.02 14.26 -7.21
C HIS A 41 19.83 13.60 -7.93
N ALA A 42 18.65 14.23 -7.94
CA ALA A 42 17.52 13.77 -8.75
C ALA A 42 17.87 13.85 -10.24
N ASN A 43 17.53 12.84 -11.04
CA ASN A 43 17.91 12.79 -12.44
C ASN A 43 16.82 13.42 -13.35
N PRO A 44 17.05 14.61 -13.94
CA PRO A 44 16.10 15.24 -14.86
C PRO A 44 15.95 14.51 -16.20
N ASN A 45 16.81 13.54 -16.51
CA ASN A 45 16.75 12.74 -17.72
C ASN A 45 16.07 11.39 -17.51
N SER A 46 15.52 11.14 -16.32
CA SER A 46 14.70 9.95 -16.07
C SER A 46 13.43 9.95 -16.93
N SER A 47 12.95 8.74 -17.21
CA SER A 47 11.85 8.45 -18.12
C SER A 47 10.53 8.99 -17.59
N GLN A 48 9.61 9.29 -18.50
CA GLN A 48 8.24 9.65 -18.12
C GLN A 48 7.52 8.47 -17.45
N THR A 49 7.82 7.24 -17.86
CA THR A 49 7.29 6.04 -17.21
C THR A 49 7.71 5.93 -15.74
N LEU A 50 8.97 6.22 -15.40
CA LEU A 50 9.42 6.23 -14.01
C LEU A 50 8.63 7.26 -13.20
N ALA A 51 8.52 8.49 -13.71
CA ALA A 51 7.78 9.55 -13.03
C ALA A 51 6.29 9.25 -12.88
N GLN A 52 5.69 8.60 -13.87
CA GLN A 52 4.29 8.16 -13.81
C GLN A 52 4.07 7.11 -12.72
N CYS A 53 5.01 6.17 -12.55
CA CYS A 53 4.94 5.18 -11.48
C CYS A 53 5.07 5.85 -10.10
N VAL A 54 6.01 6.79 -9.96
CA VAL A 54 6.18 7.57 -8.72
C VAL A 54 4.93 8.39 -8.40
N GLU A 55 4.35 9.08 -9.38
CA GLU A 55 3.13 9.85 -9.21
C GLU A 55 1.93 8.97 -8.82
N THR A 56 1.82 7.77 -9.39
CA THR A 56 0.77 6.81 -9.05
C THR A 56 0.85 6.40 -7.58
N PHE A 57 2.04 6.07 -7.08
CA PHE A 57 2.21 5.74 -5.66
C PHE A 57 2.02 6.95 -4.77
N CYS A 58 2.54 8.11 -5.15
CA CYS A 58 2.30 9.37 -4.43
C CYS A 58 0.81 9.68 -4.27
N ALA A 59 0.00 9.43 -5.31
CA ALA A 59 -1.45 9.63 -5.27
C ALA A 59 -2.15 8.66 -4.30
N VAL A 60 -1.67 7.42 -4.18
CA VAL A 60 -2.17 6.48 -3.16
C VAL A 60 -1.81 6.98 -1.75
N GLU A 61 -0.56 7.39 -1.53
CA GLU A 61 -0.09 7.86 -0.23
C GLU A 61 -0.79 9.15 0.25
N MET A 62 -1.32 9.96 -0.67
CA MET A 62 -2.08 11.16 -0.32
C MET A 62 -3.42 10.85 0.40
N TYR A 63 -3.92 9.61 0.35
CA TYR A 63 -5.10 9.17 1.09
C TYR A 63 -4.81 8.79 2.56
N LEU A 64 -3.60 9.05 3.05
CA LEU A 64 -3.21 8.84 4.44
C LEU A 64 -4.19 9.41 5.49
N PRO A 65 -4.82 10.60 5.31
CA PRO A 65 -5.84 11.08 6.25
C PRO A 65 -7.02 10.10 6.39
N ASP A 66 -7.43 9.42 5.32
CA ASP A 66 -8.51 8.44 5.36
C ASP A 66 -8.04 7.14 6.01
N PHE A 67 -6.85 6.65 5.63
CA PHE A 67 -6.24 5.44 6.21
C PHE A 67 -6.07 5.58 7.74
N THR A 68 -5.66 6.76 8.20
CA THR A 68 -5.47 7.02 9.63
C THR A 68 -6.78 7.24 10.36
N SER A 69 -7.60 8.19 9.91
CA SER A 69 -8.81 8.59 10.64
C SER A 69 -9.82 7.46 10.74
N LYS A 70 -10.12 6.76 9.64
CA LYS A 70 -11.14 5.70 9.62
C LYS A 70 -10.69 4.47 10.43
N MET A 71 -9.41 4.08 10.32
CA MET A 71 -8.86 3.00 11.14
C MET A 71 -8.84 3.37 12.63
N LEU A 72 -8.46 4.60 13.00
CA LEU A 72 -8.42 5.02 14.41
C LEU A 72 -9.79 4.93 15.07
N HIS A 73 -10.87 5.31 14.37
CA HIS A 73 -12.23 5.15 14.88
C HIS A 73 -12.54 3.69 15.24
N MET A 74 -12.08 2.74 14.42
CA MET A 74 -12.26 1.30 14.64
C MET A 74 -11.46 0.77 15.83
N ILE A 75 -10.21 1.22 16.02
CA ILE A 75 -9.25 0.57 16.95
C ILE A 75 -9.00 1.35 18.25
N ARG A 76 -9.61 2.53 18.44
CA ARG A 76 -9.37 3.46 19.58
C ARG A 76 -9.45 2.86 20.98
N ARG A 77 -10.09 1.70 21.15
CA ARG A 77 -10.22 1.03 22.45
C ARG A 77 -8.95 0.27 22.85
N SER A 78 -8.08 -0.04 21.90
CA SER A 78 -6.78 -0.67 22.14
C SER A 78 -5.69 0.38 22.12
N ARG A 79 -5.00 0.57 23.24
CA ARG A 79 -3.90 1.54 23.34
C ARG A 79 -2.75 1.10 22.44
N GLY A 80 -2.37 -0.18 22.50
CA GLY A 80 -1.27 -0.71 21.70
C GLY A 80 -1.47 -0.48 20.19
N ARG A 81 -2.68 -0.82 19.69
CA ARG A 81 -3.00 -0.67 18.27
C ARG A 81 -3.17 0.79 17.86
N SER A 82 -3.95 1.58 18.60
CA SER A 82 -4.23 2.97 18.21
C SER A 82 -2.99 3.85 18.25
N TRP A 83 -2.11 3.67 19.24
CA TRP A 83 -0.87 4.46 19.33
C TRP A 83 0.16 4.01 18.30
N PHE A 84 0.21 2.71 17.97
CA PHE A 84 0.98 2.23 16.84
C PHE A 84 0.50 2.90 15.56
N HIS A 85 -0.82 2.92 15.32
CA HIS A 85 -1.41 3.49 14.10
C HIS A 85 -1.15 5.01 13.94
N ILE A 86 -1.10 5.75 15.05
CA ILE A 86 -0.70 7.17 15.04
C ILE A 86 0.76 7.30 14.60
N ASN A 87 1.65 6.47 15.14
CA ASN A 87 3.07 6.49 14.75
C ASN A 87 3.26 6.02 13.30
N TRP A 88 2.57 4.96 12.89
CA TRP A 88 2.51 4.50 11.51
C TRP A 88 2.13 5.67 10.60
N GLY A 89 1.04 6.39 10.91
CA GLY A 89 0.62 7.56 10.13
C GLY A 89 1.67 8.67 10.06
N TYR A 90 2.47 8.88 11.11
CA TYR A 90 3.60 9.80 11.03
C TYR A 90 4.70 9.29 10.07
N GLU A 91 5.04 8.00 10.13
CA GLU A 91 6.02 7.40 9.24
C GLU A 91 5.56 7.46 7.77
N GLU A 92 4.31 7.08 7.48
CA GLU A 92 3.67 7.19 6.16
C GLU A 92 3.63 8.61 5.60
N SER A 93 3.43 9.61 6.46
CA SER A 93 3.39 11.01 6.00
C SER A 93 4.69 11.45 5.31
N LYS A 94 5.80 10.78 5.63
CA LYS A 94 7.11 11.05 5.02
C LYS A 94 7.24 10.42 3.64
N HIS A 95 6.46 9.38 3.33
CA HIS A 95 6.54 8.66 2.06
C HIS A 95 6.03 9.52 0.92
N SER A 96 4.80 10.03 1.02
CA SER A 96 4.24 10.98 0.05
C SER A 96 5.13 12.22 -0.11
N LEU A 97 5.62 12.79 0.99
CA LEU A 97 6.56 13.92 0.96
C LEU A 97 7.84 13.61 0.18
N THR A 98 8.36 12.40 0.28
CA THR A 98 9.60 11.99 -0.42
C THR A 98 9.36 11.77 -1.91
N LEU A 99 8.25 11.11 -2.27
CA LEU A 99 7.86 10.90 -3.66
C LEU A 99 7.54 12.23 -4.36
N GLU A 100 6.77 13.10 -3.69
CA GLU A 100 6.46 14.46 -4.14
C GLU A 100 7.72 15.31 -4.26
N GLY A 101 8.57 15.30 -3.24
CA GLY A 101 9.85 16.01 -3.22
C GLY A 101 10.74 15.64 -4.40
N TRP A 102 10.81 14.34 -4.74
CA TRP A 102 11.54 13.90 -5.92
C TRP A 102 10.90 14.39 -7.23
N LEU A 103 9.57 14.30 -7.38
CA LEU A 103 8.86 14.77 -8.60
C LEU A 103 9.16 16.26 -8.88
N LEU A 104 9.24 17.07 -7.82
CA LEU A 104 9.56 18.49 -7.91
C LEU A 104 11.06 18.70 -8.18
N ALA A 105 11.93 18.04 -7.41
CA ALA A 105 13.39 18.20 -7.51
C ALA A 105 13.93 17.76 -8.88
N SER A 106 13.39 16.69 -9.46
CA SER A 106 13.78 16.20 -10.79
C SER A 106 13.24 17.05 -11.94
N GLY A 107 12.39 18.04 -11.63
CA GLY A 107 11.67 18.86 -12.62
C GLY A 107 10.58 18.11 -13.37
N HIS A 108 10.19 16.89 -12.93
CA HIS A 108 9.11 16.13 -13.56
C HIS A 108 7.74 16.77 -13.31
N ARG A 109 7.55 17.43 -12.18
CA ARG A 109 6.35 18.20 -11.87
C ARG A 109 6.71 19.60 -11.41
N THR A 110 5.84 20.56 -11.68
CA THR A 110 5.91 21.89 -11.08
C THR A 110 5.06 21.96 -9.81
N GLU A 111 5.26 22.98 -8.98
CA GLU A 111 4.46 23.23 -7.79
C GLU A 111 2.97 23.40 -8.13
N GLU A 112 2.65 23.99 -9.29
CA GLU A 112 1.26 24.13 -9.74
C GLU A 112 0.64 22.78 -10.13
N GLN A 113 1.41 21.89 -10.78
CA GLN A 113 0.93 20.54 -11.11
C GLN A 113 0.70 19.71 -9.84
N ARG A 114 1.61 19.81 -8.87
CA ARG A 114 1.49 19.21 -7.54
C ARG A 114 0.19 19.63 -6.84
N GLN A 115 -0.08 20.93 -6.79
CA GLN A 115 -1.32 21.49 -6.22
C GLN A 115 -2.57 21.05 -6.96
N ALA A 116 -2.52 20.92 -8.29
CA ALA A 116 -3.65 20.45 -9.08
C ALA A 116 -3.99 18.98 -8.79
N VAL A 117 -2.98 18.11 -8.65
CA VAL A 117 -3.15 16.71 -8.25
C VAL A 117 -3.75 16.62 -6.84
N GLU A 118 -3.15 17.32 -5.88
CA GLU A 118 -3.64 17.36 -4.49
C GLU A 118 -5.10 17.82 -4.42
N ALA A 119 -5.44 18.91 -5.11
CA ALA A 119 -6.81 19.42 -5.18
C ALA A 119 -7.77 18.39 -5.79
N SER A 120 -7.37 17.69 -6.86
CA SER A 120 -8.18 16.65 -7.48
C SER A 120 -8.45 15.48 -6.52
N LEU A 121 -7.40 14.95 -5.88
CA LEU A 121 -7.51 13.78 -5.00
C LEU A 121 -8.33 14.09 -3.74
N SER A 122 -8.22 15.32 -3.21
CA SER A 122 -8.96 15.75 -2.02
C SER A 122 -10.49 15.81 -2.18
N THR A 123 -11.01 15.67 -3.41
CA THR A 123 -12.45 15.64 -3.68
C THR A 123 -13.10 14.27 -3.46
N LEU A 124 -12.29 13.23 -3.29
CA LEU A 124 -12.74 11.85 -3.11
C LEU A 124 -12.21 11.32 -1.78
N GLU A 125 -12.92 10.36 -1.20
CA GLU A 125 -12.49 9.69 0.02
C GLU A 125 -12.22 8.21 -0.27
N TRP A 126 -11.20 7.67 0.39
CA TRP A 126 -11.00 6.24 0.48
C TRP A 126 -11.83 5.66 1.62
N GLU A 127 -12.53 4.55 1.36
CA GLU A 127 -13.34 3.85 2.37
C GLU A 127 -12.68 2.57 2.83
N LEU A 128 -12.91 2.21 4.08
CA LEU A 128 -12.47 0.93 4.63
C LEU A 128 -13.11 -0.21 3.82
N PRO A 129 -12.33 -1.15 3.25
CA PRO A 129 -12.89 -2.27 2.52
C PRO A 129 -13.55 -3.31 3.43
N TYR A 130 -13.29 -3.25 4.75
CA TYR A 130 -13.85 -4.17 5.73
C TYR A 130 -14.22 -3.43 7.02
N ASP A 131 -15.38 -3.77 7.60
CA ASP A 131 -15.81 -3.24 8.90
C ASP A 131 -15.23 -4.06 10.08
N HIS A 132 -14.77 -5.28 9.81
CA HIS A 132 -14.26 -6.18 10.84
C HIS A 132 -12.78 -5.86 11.19
N PRO A 133 -12.43 -5.59 12.46
CA PRO A 133 -11.07 -5.16 12.81
C PRO A 133 -9.96 -6.18 12.50
N ARG A 134 -10.28 -7.48 12.50
CA ARG A 134 -9.30 -8.52 12.14
C ARG A 134 -9.12 -8.60 10.61
N GLN A 135 -10.20 -8.47 9.85
CA GLN A 135 -10.12 -8.40 8.38
C GLN A 135 -9.34 -7.17 7.93
N MET A 136 -9.56 -6.01 8.56
CA MET A 136 -8.77 -4.82 8.27
C MET A 136 -7.28 -4.99 8.57
N VAL A 137 -6.91 -5.65 9.67
CA VAL A 137 -5.49 -5.94 9.94
C VAL A 137 -4.91 -6.95 8.94
N CYS A 138 -5.67 -7.97 8.53
CA CYS A 138 -5.26 -8.86 7.44
C CYS A 138 -5.06 -8.08 6.14
N TYR A 139 -5.97 -7.15 5.82
CA TYR A 139 -5.88 -6.30 4.64
C TYR A 139 -4.62 -5.43 4.69
N THR A 140 -4.39 -4.72 5.80
CA THR A 140 -3.20 -3.87 5.95
C THR A 140 -1.93 -4.71 5.89
N MET A 141 -1.88 -5.89 6.54
CA MET A 141 -0.73 -6.81 6.40
C MET A 141 -0.45 -7.16 4.92
N ILE A 142 -1.48 -7.41 4.12
CA ILE A 142 -1.28 -7.73 2.69
C ILE A 142 -0.84 -6.48 1.92
N GLN A 143 -1.42 -5.31 2.20
CA GLN A 143 -1.03 -4.04 1.57
C GLN A 143 0.43 -3.69 1.85
N GLU A 144 0.88 -3.74 3.11
CA GLU A 144 2.24 -3.39 3.53
C GLU A 144 3.32 -4.25 2.87
N LEU A 145 3.03 -5.55 2.66
CA LEU A 145 3.95 -6.38 1.88
C LEU A 145 3.89 -6.08 0.38
N ALA A 146 2.74 -5.67 -0.14
CA ALA A 146 2.61 -5.23 -1.52
C ALA A 146 3.39 -3.93 -1.78
N THR A 147 3.23 -2.92 -0.93
CA THR A 147 3.94 -1.63 -0.99
C THR A 147 5.44 -1.80 -0.82
N PHE A 148 5.91 -2.68 0.08
CA PHE A 148 7.33 -3.09 0.14
C PHE A 148 7.86 -3.48 -1.24
N TRP A 149 7.15 -4.36 -1.95
CA TRP A 149 7.59 -4.82 -3.27
C TRP A 149 7.40 -3.78 -4.37
N ASN A 150 6.37 -2.93 -4.28
CA ASN A 150 6.15 -1.82 -5.21
C ASN A 150 7.33 -0.87 -5.17
N TYR A 151 7.71 -0.39 -3.98
CA TYR A 151 8.84 0.52 -3.80
C TYR A 151 10.17 -0.15 -4.12
N ARG A 152 10.35 -1.42 -3.73
CA ARG A 152 11.54 -2.19 -4.08
C ARG A 152 11.72 -2.34 -5.59
N ASN A 153 10.64 -2.62 -6.32
CA ASN A 153 10.69 -2.81 -7.77
C ASN A 153 10.83 -1.48 -8.51
N LEU A 154 10.19 -0.42 -8.03
CA LEU A 154 10.38 0.94 -8.52
C LEU A 154 11.83 1.41 -8.31
N GLU A 155 12.45 1.06 -7.18
CA GLU A 155 13.87 1.35 -6.93
C GLU A 155 14.76 0.71 -7.99
N LYS A 156 14.46 -0.53 -8.41
CA LYS A 156 15.24 -1.21 -9.46
C LYS A 156 15.14 -0.49 -10.79
N MET A 157 14.00 0.13 -11.07
CA MET A 157 13.81 0.97 -12.25
C MET A 157 14.62 2.27 -12.13
N ALA A 158 14.50 2.98 -11.00
CA ALA A 158 15.26 4.19 -10.71
C ALA A 158 16.79 3.97 -10.78
N ALA A 159 17.28 2.84 -10.27
CA ALA A 159 18.69 2.46 -10.30
C ALA A 159 19.20 2.25 -11.74
N LYS A 160 18.41 1.62 -12.61
CA LYS A 160 18.74 1.48 -14.04
C LYS A 160 18.82 2.84 -14.74
N GLU A 161 18.02 3.80 -14.29
CA GLU A 161 18.01 5.18 -14.76
C GLU A 161 19.00 6.09 -14.02
N LYS A 162 19.83 5.54 -13.12
CA LYS A 162 20.87 6.25 -12.38
C LYS A 162 20.35 7.43 -11.56
N ASP A 163 19.13 7.33 -11.03
CA ASP A 163 18.53 8.35 -10.15
C ASP A 163 18.86 8.08 -8.68
N LEU A 164 19.89 8.74 -8.15
CA LEU A 164 20.38 8.49 -6.79
C LEU A 164 19.40 8.96 -5.71
N ALA A 165 18.73 10.09 -5.93
CA ALA A 165 17.75 10.64 -5.00
C ALA A 165 16.60 9.64 -4.80
N LEU A 166 15.99 9.19 -5.90
CA LEU A 166 14.85 8.28 -5.86
C LEU A 166 15.26 6.90 -5.33
N VAL A 167 16.43 6.38 -5.72
CA VAL A 167 16.95 5.12 -5.17
C VAL A 167 17.10 5.19 -3.66
N THR A 168 17.60 6.31 -3.13
CA THR A 168 17.79 6.49 -1.69
C THR A 168 16.45 6.53 -0.96
N GLY A 169 15.52 7.36 -1.44
CA GLY A 169 14.17 7.47 -0.85
C GLY A 169 13.41 6.15 -0.85
N LEU A 170 13.37 5.46 -1.99
CA LEU A 170 12.63 4.20 -2.12
C LEU A 170 13.20 3.07 -1.26
N ARG A 171 14.52 3.02 -1.02
CA ARG A 171 15.11 2.05 -0.10
C ARG A 171 14.69 2.28 1.34
N ILE A 172 14.69 3.55 1.75
CA ILE A 172 14.28 3.94 3.10
C ILE A 172 12.80 3.63 3.31
N ILE A 173 11.94 4.05 2.37
CA ILE A 173 10.51 3.76 2.39
C ILE A 173 10.27 2.25 2.45
N SER A 174 10.91 1.46 1.57
CA SER A 174 10.76 -0.01 1.59
C SER A 174 11.12 -0.63 2.96
N VAL A 175 12.08 -0.06 3.70
CA VAL A 175 12.39 -0.56 5.05
C VAL A 175 11.26 -0.27 6.03
N ASP A 176 10.61 0.89 5.95
CA ASP A 176 9.44 1.23 6.75
C ASP A 176 8.28 0.26 6.45
N GLU A 177 7.91 0.05 5.18
CA GLU A 177 6.86 -0.92 4.77
C GLU A 177 7.09 -2.32 5.35
N ARG A 178 8.35 -2.77 5.32
CA ARG A 178 8.71 -4.10 5.82
C ARG A 178 8.48 -4.20 7.34
N VAL A 179 8.77 -3.13 8.06
CA VAL A 179 8.60 -3.04 9.51
C VAL A 179 7.12 -2.92 9.87
N HIS A 180 6.35 -2.16 9.11
CA HIS A 180 4.89 -2.07 9.24
C HIS A 180 4.22 -3.42 9.01
N TYR A 181 4.56 -4.08 7.90
CA TYR A 181 4.14 -5.45 7.62
C TYR A 181 4.37 -6.39 8.80
N ASN A 182 5.57 -6.36 9.39
CA ASN A 182 5.93 -7.26 10.49
C ASN A 182 5.05 -7.02 11.73
N PHE A 183 4.66 -5.78 12.02
CA PHE A 183 3.74 -5.50 13.13
C PHE A 183 2.35 -6.14 12.90
N PHE A 184 1.77 -5.96 11.71
CA PHE A 184 0.47 -6.55 11.39
C PHE A 184 0.53 -8.07 11.29
N ARG A 185 1.61 -8.62 10.73
CA ARG A 185 1.89 -10.06 10.70
C ARG A 185 1.96 -10.65 12.10
N ASN A 186 2.69 -10.03 13.03
CA ASN A 186 2.79 -10.50 14.42
C ASN A 186 1.42 -10.46 15.10
N THR A 187 0.59 -9.46 14.79
CA THR A 187 -0.80 -9.38 15.25
C THR A 187 -1.65 -10.56 14.74
N VAL A 188 -1.58 -10.89 13.45
CA VAL A 188 -2.30 -12.04 12.87
C VAL A 188 -1.85 -13.34 13.52
N LYS A 189 -0.53 -13.54 13.69
CA LYS A 189 0.02 -14.72 14.37
C LYS A 189 -0.47 -14.84 15.81
N GLU A 190 -0.53 -13.75 16.55
CA GLU A 190 -1.04 -13.78 17.92
C GLU A 190 -2.51 -14.18 17.94
N TRP A 191 -3.34 -13.63 17.05
CA TRP A 191 -4.75 -14.07 16.95
C TRP A 191 -4.89 -15.55 16.58
N MET A 192 -4.06 -16.08 15.70
CA MET A 192 -4.08 -17.52 15.37
C MET A 192 -3.84 -18.42 16.58
N LYS A 193 -3.09 -17.97 17.60
CA LYS A 193 -2.90 -18.75 18.84
C LYS A 193 -4.18 -18.85 19.69
N TRP A 194 -5.09 -17.90 19.55
CA TRP A 194 -6.31 -17.78 20.36
C TRP A 194 -7.58 -18.20 19.62
N ASP A 195 -7.64 -17.92 18.32
CA ASP A 195 -8.76 -18.18 17.42
C ASP A 195 -8.22 -18.49 16.02
N GLU A 196 -7.61 -19.67 15.86
CA GLU A 196 -7.02 -20.11 14.60
C GLU A 196 -8.07 -20.14 13.47
N ALA A 197 -9.20 -20.82 13.71
CA ALA A 197 -10.23 -21.02 12.70
C ALA A 197 -10.82 -19.68 12.20
N GLY A 198 -11.24 -18.79 13.10
CA GLY A 198 -11.81 -17.50 12.72
C GLY A 198 -10.78 -16.55 12.10
N THR A 199 -9.51 -16.64 12.50
CA THR A 199 -8.44 -15.84 11.89
C THR A 199 -8.11 -16.31 10.48
N VAL A 200 -8.06 -17.63 10.26
CA VAL A 200 -7.82 -18.23 8.94
C VAL A 200 -9.00 -17.93 7.99
N GLU A 201 -10.23 -17.99 8.48
CA GLU A 201 -11.43 -17.63 7.72
C GLU A 201 -11.39 -16.16 7.26
N ASP A 202 -11.12 -15.23 8.19
CA ASP A 202 -11.00 -13.80 7.86
C ASP A 202 -9.84 -13.53 6.89
N LEU A 203 -8.69 -14.17 7.08
CA LEU A 203 -7.56 -14.02 6.17
C LEU A 203 -7.89 -14.52 4.76
N LYS A 204 -8.58 -15.66 4.65
CA LYS A 204 -9.03 -16.18 3.36
C LYS A 204 -10.01 -15.23 2.70
N TYR A 205 -11.00 -14.74 3.45
CA TYR A 205 -11.99 -13.79 2.93
C TYR A 205 -11.30 -12.55 2.36
N VAL A 206 -10.32 -12.00 3.07
CA VAL A 206 -9.55 -10.83 2.62
C VAL A 206 -8.73 -11.16 1.38
N PHE A 207 -8.06 -12.32 1.31
CA PHE A 207 -7.31 -12.70 0.10
C PHE A 207 -8.22 -12.79 -1.13
N ASP A 208 -9.41 -13.36 -1.00
CA ASP A 208 -10.35 -13.55 -2.11
C ASP A 208 -10.97 -12.23 -2.59
N HIS A 209 -11.08 -11.24 -1.71
CA HIS A 209 -11.72 -9.94 -2.00
C HIS A 209 -10.73 -8.76 -1.99
N PHE A 210 -9.42 -9.06 -2.02
CA PHE A 210 -8.39 -8.03 -1.92
C PHE A 210 -8.45 -7.06 -3.09
N SER A 211 -8.44 -5.77 -2.79
CA SER A 211 -8.31 -4.71 -3.78
C SER A 211 -7.27 -3.66 -3.35
N MET A 212 -6.49 -3.20 -4.32
CA MET A 212 -5.55 -2.10 -4.10
C MET A 212 -6.31 -0.81 -3.76
N PRO A 213 -5.82 0.00 -2.82
CA PRO A 213 -6.39 1.32 -2.54
C PRO A 213 -6.26 2.22 -3.78
N GLY A 214 -7.17 3.20 -3.88
CA GLY A 214 -7.14 4.20 -4.93
C GLY A 214 -7.82 3.80 -6.23
N ARG A 215 -8.29 2.55 -6.40
CA ARG A 215 -8.97 2.11 -7.64
C ARG A 215 -10.14 3.00 -8.05
N THR A 216 -10.93 3.47 -7.08
CA THR A 216 -12.10 4.33 -7.34
C THR A 216 -11.80 5.81 -7.13
N GLN A 217 -10.68 6.15 -6.47
CA GLN A 217 -10.34 7.51 -6.08
C GLN A 217 -9.33 8.18 -7.02
N ILE A 218 -8.43 7.40 -7.63
CA ILE A 218 -7.35 7.92 -8.47
C ILE A 218 -7.86 7.98 -9.93
N PRO A 219 -7.93 9.17 -10.56
CA PRO A 219 -8.23 9.27 -11.99
C PRO A 219 -7.26 8.43 -12.82
N GLY A 220 -7.72 7.77 -13.88
CA GLY A 220 -6.84 6.98 -14.76
C GLY A 220 -6.20 5.74 -14.09
N TYR A 221 -6.73 5.28 -12.94
CA TYR A 221 -6.15 4.18 -12.17
C TYR A 221 -5.88 2.92 -13.01
N ASP A 222 -6.83 2.48 -13.83
CA ASP A 222 -6.67 1.25 -14.62
C ASP A 222 -5.52 1.37 -15.65
N GLU A 223 -5.32 2.57 -16.23
CA GLU A 223 -4.18 2.84 -17.12
C GLU A 223 -2.86 2.81 -16.35
N ALA A 224 -2.81 3.43 -15.17
CA ALA A 224 -1.65 3.41 -14.29
C ALA A 224 -1.31 1.98 -13.84
N ALA A 225 -2.31 1.19 -13.45
CA ALA A 225 -2.16 -0.22 -13.09
C ALA A 225 -1.61 -1.05 -14.26
N ALA A 226 -2.07 -0.79 -15.49
CA ALA A 226 -1.53 -1.44 -16.68
C ALA A 226 -0.05 -1.07 -16.93
N VAL A 227 0.36 0.17 -16.65
CA VAL A 227 1.78 0.59 -16.72
C VAL A 227 2.62 -0.10 -15.66
N LEU A 228 2.15 -0.18 -14.41
CA LEU A 228 2.84 -0.91 -13.33
C LEU A 228 3.02 -2.40 -13.67
N ALA A 229 2.01 -3.02 -14.26
CA ALA A 229 2.08 -4.42 -14.68
C ALA A 229 3.06 -4.61 -15.85
N LYS A 230 3.02 -3.73 -16.86
CA LYS A 230 3.93 -3.78 -18.02
C LYS A 230 5.38 -3.51 -17.68
N THR A 231 5.65 -2.71 -16.65
CA THR A 231 7.01 -2.44 -16.15
C THR A 231 7.53 -3.55 -15.23
N GLY A 232 6.66 -4.47 -14.79
CA GLY A 232 6.99 -5.52 -13.83
C GLY A 232 7.16 -4.98 -12.40
N ILE A 233 6.63 -3.79 -12.12
CA ILE A 233 6.62 -3.22 -10.76
C ILE A 233 5.59 -3.93 -9.92
N TYR A 234 4.35 -3.98 -10.40
CA TYR A 234 3.26 -4.63 -9.70
C TYR A 234 2.12 -5.04 -10.63
N GLY A 235 1.56 -6.21 -10.38
CA GLY A 235 0.43 -6.77 -11.10
C GLY A 235 -0.02 -8.09 -10.47
N PRO A 236 -1.00 -8.77 -11.07
CA PRO A 236 -1.51 -10.07 -10.59
C PRO A 236 -0.43 -11.11 -10.28
N ARG A 237 0.58 -11.19 -11.14
CA ARG A 237 1.69 -12.13 -11.02
C ARG A 237 2.58 -11.78 -9.82
N GLU A 238 2.95 -10.51 -9.68
CA GLU A 238 3.76 -10.01 -8.57
C GLU A 238 3.02 -10.19 -7.24
N TYR A 239 1.73 -9.87 -7.18
CA TYR A 239 0.90 -10.11 -6.00
C TYR A 239 0.94 -11.58 -5.56
N ILE A 240 0.69 -12.54 -6.46
CA ILE A 240 0.74 -13.96 -6.09
C ILE A 240 2.13 -14.38 -5.63
N LYS A 241 3.17 -14.01 -6.39
CA LYS A 241 4.55 -14.48 -6.20
C LYS A 241 5.24 -13.85 -4.98
N LEU A 242 5.01 -12.56 -4.77
CA LEU A 242 5.77 -11.73 -3.83
C LEU A 242 4.98 -11.40 -2.56
N VAL A 243 3.64 -11.49 -2.60
CA VAL A 243 2.77 -11.12 -1.47
C VAL A 243 2.01 -12.34 -0.92
N LYS A 244 1.04 -12.88 -1.66
CA LYS A 244 0.15 -13.94 -1.18
C LYS A 244 0.90 -15.20 -0.77
N ASN A 245 1.70 -15.78 -1.66
CA ASN A 245 2.41 -17.02 -1.35
C ASN A 245 3.42 -16.84 -0.21
N PRO A 246 4.25 -15.78 -0.18
CA PRO A 246 5.11 -15.50 0.96
C PRO A 246 4.36 -15.37 2.30
N ILE A 247 3.22 -14.67 2.36
CA ILE A 247 2.40 -14.58 3.59
C ILE A 247 1.91 -15.96 4.01
N LEU A 248 1.34 -16.75 3.09
CA LEU A 248 0.82 -18.08 3.41
C LEU A 248 1.93 -19.02 3.90
N GLU A 249 3.11 -18.96 3.30
CA GLU A 249 4.28 -19.73 3.76
C GLU A 249 4.72 -19.34 5.17
N ASP A 250 4.76 -18.05 5.43
CA ASP A 250 5.23 -17.47 6.67
C ASP A 250 4.26 -17.69 7.85
N LEU A 251 2.96 -17.76 7.55
CA LEU A 251 1.91 -18.19 8.48
C LEU A 251 1.72 -19.72 8.53
N ARG A 252 2.48 -20.49 7.73
CA ARG A 252 2.36 -21.97 7.61
C ARG A 252 0.99 -22.45 7.14
N LEU A 253 0.30 -21.64 6.34
CA LEU A 253 -1.04 -21.90 5.79
C LEU A 253 -1.02 -22.29 4.31
N ASP A 254 0.15 -22.34 3.68
CA ASP A 254 0.33 -22.62 2.24
C ASP A 254 -0.37 -23.91 1.78
N LYS A 255 -0.21 -25.00 2.54
CA LYS A 255 -0.83 -26.30 2.24
C LYS A 255 -2.34 -26.31 2.49
N ASP A 256 -2.79 -25.64 3.54
CA ASP A 256 -4.20 -25.65 3.92
C ASP A 256 -5.02 -24.77 2.99
N PHE A 257 -4.49 -23.62 2.60
CA PHE A 257 -5.07 -22.80 1.53
C PHE A 257 -5.11 -23.54 0.21
N LYS A 258 -4.07 -24.30 -0.15
CA LYS A 258 -4.08 -25.09 -1.39
C LYS A 258 -5.22 -26.12 -1.40
N LYS A 259 -5.44 -26.82 -0.28
CA LYS A 259 -6.55 -27.77 -0.13
C LYS A 259 -7.92 -27.08 -0.21
N LEU A 260 -8.05 -25.90 0.40
CA LEU A 260 -9.27 -25.09 0.32
C LEU A 260 -9.54 -24.64 -1.13
N GLU A 261 -8.54 -24.11 -1.81
CA GLU A 261 -8.65 -23.72 -3.22
C GLU A 261 -9.01 -24.90 -4.13
N ASP A 262 -8.42 -26.07 -3.90
CA ASP A 262 -8.71 -27.30 -4.65
C ASP A 262 -10.14 -27.78 -4.42
N ARG A 263 -10.61 -27.80 -3.16
CA ARG A 263 -11.98 -28.17 -2.81
C ARG A 263 -12.99 -27.22 -3.44
N GLU A 264 -12.76 -25.91 -3.35
CA GLU A 264 -13.64 -24.93 -3.96
C GLU A 264 -13.68 -25.03 -5.48
N ALA A 265 -12.53 -25.32 -6.13
CA ALA A 265 -12.48 -25.53 -7.56
C ALA A 265 -13.25 -26.79 -7.98
N GLN A 266 -13.22 -27.85 -7.16
CA GLN A 266 -14.06 -29.04 -7.35
C GLN A 266 -15.56 -28.69 -7.21
N GLU A 267 -15.93 -28.00 -6.12
CA GLU A 267 -17.32 -27.58 -5.88
C GLU A 267 -17.85 -26.62 -6.97
N GLU A 268 -17.01 -25.74 -7.49
CA GLU A 268 -17.35 -24.84 -8.59
C GLU A 268 -17.49 -25.57 -9.92
N ALA A 269 -16.62 -26.55 -10.20
CA ALA A 269 -16.75 -27.42 -11.36
C ALA A 269 -18.04 -28.25 -11.28
N GLU A 270 -18.37 -28.81 -10.13
CA GLU A 270 -19.62 -29.54 -9.89
C GLU A 270 -20.85 -28.63 -10.04
N ARG A 271 -20.79 -27.39 -9.52
CA ARG A 271 -21.86 -26.39 -9.72
C ARG A 271 -22.00 -25.98 -11.18
N ALA A 272 -20.90 -25.76 -11.88
CA ALA A 272 -20.90 -25.42 -13.30
C ALA A 272 -21.44 -26.57 -14.16
N GLU A 273 -21.08 -27.82 -13.82
CA GLU A 273 -21.62 -29.03 -14.45
C GLU A 273 -23.12 -29.17 -14.19
N LYS A 274 -23.55 -28.98 -12.94
CA LYS A 274 -24.98 -29.00 -12.58
C LYS A 274 -25.76 -27.89 -13.29
N ALA A 275 -25.24 -26.66 -13.32
CA ALA A 275 -25.86 -25.54 -14.03
C ALA A 275 -25.89 -25.77 -15.56
N ALA A 276 -24.85 -26.38 -16.14
CA ALA A 276 -24.84 -26.79 -17.54
C ALA A 276 -25.92 -27.87 -17.81
N LEU A 277 -26.07 -28.84 -16.90
CA LEU A 277 -27.13 -29.87 -16.97
C LEU A 277 -28.52 -29.24 -16.86
N GLU A 278 -28.73 -28.31 -15.91
CA GLU A 278 -29.99 -27.60 -15.69
C GLU A 278 -30.33 -26.68 -16.88
N SER A 279 -29.35 -25.97 -17.46
CA SER A 279 -29.56 -25.18 -18.69
C SER A 279 -29.85 -26.06 -19.92
N SER A 280 -29.39 -27.31 -19.92
CA SER A 280 -29.71 -28.29 -20.95
C SER A 280 -31.14 -28.82 -20.80
N VAL A 281 -31.66 -28.84 -19.56
CA VAL A 281 -33.05 -29.21 -19.23
C VAL A 281 -34.02 -28.04 -19.47
N GLU A 282 -33.62 -26.79 -19.19
CA GLU A 282 -34.46 -25.59 -19.43
C GLU A 282 -34.67 -25.27 -20.91
N LYS A 283 -33.77 -25.67 -21.81
CA LYS A 283 -33.97 -25.52 -23.27
C LYS A 283 -35.17 -26.31 -23.82
N ILE A 284 -35.81 -27.17 -23.02
CA ILE A 284 -36.98 -27.99 -23.43
C ILE A 284 -38.33 -27.34 -23.04
N SER A 285 -38.36 -26.22 -22.30
CA SER A 285 -39.63 -25.63 -21.83
C SER A 285 -39.71 -24.11 -22.03
N LEU A 286 -40.12 -23.66 -23.22
CA LEU A 286 -40.64 -22.30 -23.42
C LEU A 286 -41.87 -22.26 -24.36
N GLY A 287 -42.93 -21.63 -23.85
CA GLY A 287 -44.14 -21.14 -24.55
C GLY A 287 -45.22 -20.86 -23.49
N ASN A 288 -45.95 -19.74 -23.38
CA ASN A 288 -46.22 -18.56 -24.22
C ASN A 288 -46.75 -17.40 -23.33
N GLY A 289 -46.60 -16.13 -23.76
CA GLY A 289 -47.73 -15.16 -23.78
C GLY A 289 -47.77 -13.89 -22.88
N HIS A 290 -47.31 -12.75 -23.45
CA HIS A 290 -47.84 -11.35 -23.50
C HIS A 290 -48.21 -10.45 -22.26
N ALA A 291 -47.49 -9.29 -22.19
CA ALA A 291 -47.83 -7.83 -22.02
C ALA A 291 -48.87 -7.31 -20.96
N VAL A 292 -48.82 -6.13 -20.30
CA VAL A 292 -48.51 -4.70 -20.63
C VAL A 292 -48.18 -3.87 -19.33
N ALA A 293 -47.68 -2.62 -19.47
CA ALA A 293 -47.09 -1.65 -18.50
C ALA A 293 -48.02 -0.68 -17.70
N LYS A 294 -47.49 0.00 -16.64
CA LYS A 294 -47.45 1.48 -16.45
C LYS A 294 -46.80 2.01 -15.13
N ASN A 295 -46.04 3.10 -15.31
CA ASN A 295 -45.47 4.21 -14.50
C ASN A 295 -45.81 4.46 -13.00
N GLY A 296 -44.83 5.07 -12.30
CA GLY A 296 -45.03 5.95 -11.12
C GLY A 296 -43.74 6.71 -10.73
N GLU A 297 -43.81 8.05 -10.73
CA GLU A 297 -42.75 9.02 -10.39
C GLU A 297 -42.54 9.18 -8.87
N GLY A 298 -41.37 9.70 -8.44
CA GLY A 298 -41.14 10.16 -7.07
C GLY A 298 -39.74 10.74 -6.81
N GLU A 299 -39.69 12.05 -6.56
CA GLU A 299 -38.51 12.92 -6.39
C GLU A 299 -37.80 12.80 -5.02
N GLY A 300 -36.50 13.18 -4.96
CA GLY A 300 -36.06 14.21 -3.99
C GLY A 300 -35.00 13.90 -2.90
N LYS A 301 -33.76 14.36 -3.15
CA LYS A 301 -32.83 15.18 -2.32
C LYS A 301 -32.08 14.64 -1.07
N HIS A 302 -30.75 14.80 -1.11
CA HIS A 302 -29.85 15.10 0.03
C HIS A 302 -30.07 16.53 0.59
N PRO A 303 -29.62 16.85 1.82
CA PRO A 303 -28.34 17.58 1.93
C PRO A 303 -27.51 17.33 3.21
N PHE A 304 -26.21 17.66 3.11
CA PHE A 304 -25.27 17.96 4.20
C PHE A 304 -25.66 19.23 5.00
N ASN A 305 -25.17 19.37 6.24
CA ASN A 305 -24.97 20.67 6.90
C ASN A 305 -23.71 20.65 7.82
N SER A 306 -23.02 21.79 7.85
CA SER A 306 -21.71 22.09 8.42
C SER A 306 -21.77 23.08 9.60
N ASN A 307 -20.59 23.33 10.20
CA ASN A 307 -20.16 24.42 11.10
C ASN A 307 -20.30 24.19 12.62
N ALA A 308 -19.20 23.93 13.36
CA ALA A 308 -18.13 24.84 13.88
C ALA A 308 -18.51 25.40 15.28
N ILE A 309 -17.65 25.53 16.31
CA ILE A 309 -16.39 26.29 16.41
C ILE A 309 -15.61 25.91 17.70
N SER A 310 -14.28 25.85 17.53
CA SER A 310 -13.09 26.13 18.37
C SER A 310 -13.17 26.50 19.88
N LYS A 311 -12.14 26.03 20.63
CA LYS A 311 -11.04 26.83 21.24
C LYS A 311 -10.25 26.01 22.27
N VAL A 312 -8.96 25.72 22.03
CA VAL A 312 -7.86 25.77 23.03
C VAL A 312 -6.51 25.81 22.30
N LEU A 313 -5.85 26.98 22.28
CA LEU A 313 -4.44 27.15 21.96
C LEU A 313 -3.89 28.34 22.74
N GLU A 314 -3.32 28.11 23.91
CA GLU A 314 -2.41 29.07 24.56
C GLU A 314 -1.40 28.31 25.44
N ASN A 315 -0.43 27.62 24.82
CA ASN A 315 0.85 27.28 25.47
C ASN A 315 2.00 26.87 24.54
N LEU A 316 1.93 27.17 23.24
CA LEU A 316 3.06 26.93 22.33
C LEU A 316 3.35 28.23 21.57
N LYS A 317 4.31 29.02 22.07
CA LYS A 317 4.95 30.07 21.29
C LYS A 317 6.22 29.49 20.66
N PRO A 318 6.28 29.24 19.34
CA PRO A 318 7.54 29.00 18.65
C PRO A 318 8.33 30.32 18.54
N GLY A 319 9.65 30.24 18.53
CA GLY A 319 10.51 31.36 18.11
C GLY A 319 10.10 31.85 16.72
N GLY A 320 10.20 33.17 16.49
CA GLY A 320 9.62 33.85 15.34
C GLY A 320 9.91 33.18 14.00
N SER A 321 8.85 32.88 13.24
CA SER A 321 8.96 32.40 11.86
C SER A 321 9.25 33.58 10.91
N LYS A 322 10.02 33.29 9.86
CA LYS A 322 10.21 34.18 8.67
C LYS A 322 9.05 34.10 7.67
N TRP A 323 7.98 33.37 7.99
CA TRP A 323 6.89 33.10 7.04
C TRP A 323 5.74 34.07 7.26
N ASP A 324 5.70 35.12 6.44
CA ASP A 324 4.56 36.02 6.32
C ASP A 324 3.56 35.43 5.32
N SER A 325 2.37 35.03 5.77
CA SER A 325 1.33 34.48 4.90
C SER A 325 0.68 35.52 3.96
N ARG A 326 1.12 36.78 4.01
CA ARG A 326 0.65 37.89 3.16
C ARG A 326 1.67 38.33 2.10
N SER A 327 2.87 37.75 2.07
CA SER A 327 3.85 38.07 1.04
C SER A 327 3.44 37.49 -0.32
N ASP A 328 3.85 38.14 -1.40
CA ASP A 328 3.70 37.60 -2.76
C ASP A 328 4.24 36.17 -2.84
N ILE A 329 3.53 35.31 -3.57
CA ILE A 329 3.94 33.91 -3.76
C ILE A 329 5.32 33.91 -4.42
N PRO A 330 6.35 33.34 -3.78
CA PRO A 330 7.70 33.35 -4.33
C PRO A 330 7.75 32.65 -5.69
N THR A 331 8.45 33.24 -6.66
CA THR A 331 8.65 32.67 -8.01
C THR A 331 10.13 32.47 -8.32
N TYR A 332 10.42 31.48 -9.15
CA TYR A 332 11.74 31.29 -9.76
C TYR A 332 12.00 32.38 -10.82
N ALA A 333 13.25 32.55 -11.24
CA ALA A 333 13.62 33.53 -12.27
C ALA A 333 12.88 33.33 -13.62
N ASN A 334 12.39 32.12 -13.89
CA ASN A 334 11.59 31.79 -15.06
C ASN A 334 10.08 32.05 -14.88
N GLY A 335 9.66 32.66 -13.77
CA GLY A 335 8.27 33.03 -13.47
C GLY A 335 7.40 31.90 -12.89
N ARG A 336 7.92 30.67 -12.76
CA ARG A 336 7.18 29.56 -12.12
C ARG A 336 7.13 29.72 -10.60
N LYS A 337 6.08 29.20 -9.96
CA LYS A 337 5.94 29.20 -8.50
C LYS A 337 7.04 28.37 -7.84
N ARG A 338 7.64 28.89 -6.77
CA ARG A 338 8.59 28.14 -5.93
C ARG A 338 7.86 27.08 -5.12
N SER A 339 8.52 25.95 -4.94
CA SER A 339 8.01 24.90 -4.05
C SER A 339 8.48 25.16 -2.63
N ALA A 340 7.54 25.21 -1.68
CA ALA A 340 7.86 25.33 -0.27
C ALA A 340 8.71 24.13 0.22
N PHE A 341 8.51 22.94 -0.35
CA PHE A 341 9.32 21.77 -0.04
C PHE A 341 10.78 21.98 -0.44
N LEU A 342 11.03 22.40 -1.70
CA LEU A 342 12.38 22.65 -2.19
C LEU A 342 13.05 23.84 -1.48
N ASP A 343 12.27 24.84 -1.05
CA ASP A 343 12.76 25.94 -0.22
C ASP A 343 13.26 25.46 1.15
N VAL A 344 12.57 24.48 1.77
CA VAL A 344 12.99 23.87 3.05
C VAL A 344 14.23 23.01 2.86
N VAL A 345 14.30 22.23 1.77
CA VAL A 345 15.47 21.42 1.42
C VAL A 345 16.66 22.31 1.03
N GLY A 346 16.40 23.52 0.51
CA GLY A 346 17.42 24.49 0.12
C GLY A 346 18.00 24.25 -1.28
N ILE A 347 17.20 23.73 -2.22
CA ILE A 347 17.62 23.46 -3.59
C ILE A 347 16.68 24.09 -4.61
N GLU A 348 17.18 24.24 -5.84
CA GLU A 348 16.38 24.62 -7.01
C GLU A 348 16.07 23.35 -7.84
N PRO A 349 14.92 23.29 -8.52
CA PRO A 349 14.55 22.11 -9.31
C PRO A 349 15.49 21.93 -10.51
N GLN A 350 15.79 20.67 -10.82
CA GLN A 350 16.58 20.32 -12.00
C GLN A 350 15.84 20.68 -13.29
N VAL A 351 16.59 21.12 -14.30
CA VAL A 351 16.01 21.52 -15.59
C VAL A 351 15.94 20.31 -16.52
N ARG A 352 14.73 20.02 -16.99
CA ARG A 352 14.51 18.97 -18.01
C ARG A 352 14.66 19.52 -19.42
N GLU A 353 15.31 18.74 -20.29
CA GLU A 353 15.32 18.99 -21.74
C GLU A 353 14.04 18.51 -22.42
N ALA A 354 13.52 17.36 -21.98
CA ALA A 354 12.29 16.77 -22.50
C ALA A 354 11.06 17.29 -21.75
N PRO A 355 9.94 17.58 -22.43
CA PRO A 355 8.70 17.97 -21.77
C PRO A 355 8.25 16.85 -20.82
N SER A 356 7.85 17.24 -19.61
CA SER A 356 7.26 16.32 -18.65
C SER A 356 5.74 16.43 -18.71
N ARG A 357 5.03 15.30 -18.75
CA ARG A 357 3.58 15.26 -18.81
C ARG A 357 3.04 14.18 -17.87
N SER A 358 2.38 14.60 -16.79
CA SER A 358 1.17 13.94 -16.28
C SER A 358 0.54 14.76 -15.14
N ILE A 359 -0.77 14.58 -14.98
CA ILE A 359 -1.62 15.01 -13.87
C ILE A 359 -2.70 13.90 -13.72
N ILE A 360 -2.24 12.64 -13.60
CA ILE A 360 -3.01 11.39 -13.38
C ILE A 360 -3.85 10.80 -14.57
N LEU A 361 -3.92 11.35 -15.80
CA LEU A 361 -3.26 10.88 -17.04
C LEU A 361 -4.24 10.88 -18.25
N SER A 362 -3.73 11.23 -19.43
CA SER A 362 -4.01 10.50 -20.68
C SER A 362 -2.77 10.59 -21.59
N HIS A 363 -2.03 9.48 -21.68
CA HIS A 363 -0.88 9.32 -22.57
C HIS A 363 -0.79 7.85 -23.00
N GLU A 364 -0.61 7.59 -24.31
CA GLU A 364 -0.33 6.25 -24.82
C GLU A 364 1.04 5.81 -24.31
N ALA A 365 1.08 4.81 -23.41
CA ALA A 365 2.34 4.22 -22.97
C ALA A 365 3.27 4.04 -24.17
N GLU A 366 4.50 4.59 -24.10
CA GLU A 366 5.51 4.30 -25.10
C GLU A 366 5.58 2.77 -25.27
N LYS A 367 5.90 2.27 -26.48
CA LYS A 367 6.10 0.84 -26.71
C LYS A 367 7.25 0.33 -25.83
N LEU A 368 6.92 -0.01 -24.59
CA LEU A 368 7.80 -0.65 -23.64
C LEU A 368 8.10 -2.02 -24.25
N ARG A 369 9.37 -2.26 -24.60
CA ARG A 369 9.81 -3.61 -24.97
C ARG A 369 9.41 -4.52 -23.82
N GLY A 370 8.52 -5.48 -24.10
CA GLY A 370 7.86 -6.30 -23.09
C GLY A 370 8.84 -6.76 -22.02
N SER A 371 8.57 -6.41 -20.76
CA SER A 371 9.45 -6.73 -19.65
C SER A 371 9.29 -8.18 -19.22
N ARG A 372 9.62 -9.12 -20.11
CA ARG A 372 10.20 -10.39 -19.64
C ARG A 372 11.60 -10.07 -19.12
N GLY A 373 11.72 -9.65 -17.86
CA GLY A 373 13.05 -9.39 -17.31
C GLY A 373 13.15 -8.41 -16.15
N MET A 374 12.47 -8.69 -15.05
CA MET A 374 13.01 -8.37 -13.72
C MET A 374 13.76 -9.58 -13.14
N ASP A 375 14.14 -10.55 -13.98
CA ASP A 375 14.69 -11.84 -13.55
C ASP A 375 16.19 -11.81 -13.19
N LYS A 376 16.87 -10.66 -13.23
CA LYS A 376 18.35 -10.61 -13.04
C LYS A 376 18.91 -9.40 -12.26
N VAL A 377 18.11 -8.72 -11.45
CA VAL A 377 18.66 -7.80 -10.42
C VAL A 377 18.47 -8.44 -9.05
N GLU A 378 19.46 -9.27 -8.72
CA GLU A 378 19.98 -9.66 -7.40
C GLU A 378 18.99 -9.96 -6.27
N GLY A 379 18.80 -11.25 -5.98
CA GLY A 379 18.16 -11.71 -4.75
C GLY A 379 18.92 -11.32 -3.47
N ALA A 380 20.20 -10.91 -3.56
CA ALA A 380 21.00 -10.52 -2.41
C ALA A 380 20.54 -9.19 -1.79
N LEU A 381 20.30 -8.15 -2.61
CA LEU A 381 19.82 -6.85 -2.11
C LEU A 381 18.36 -6.94 -1.64
N ASP A 382 17.51 -7.71 -2.34
CA ASP A 382 16.14 -7.98 -1.88
C ASP A 382 16.16 -8.65 -0.50
N GLN A 383 16.99 -9.68 -0.32
CA GLN A 383 17.15 -10.36 0.95
C GLN A 383 17.75 -9.44 2.02
N MET A 384 18.71 -8.59 1.65
CA MET A 384 19.31 -7.62 2.56
C MET A 384 18.29 -6.60 3.07
N LEU A 385 17.46 -6.02 2.19
CA LEU A 385 16.45 -5.04 2.61
C LEU A 385 15.35 -5.69 3.45
N MET A 386 14.92 -6.91 3.10
CA MET A 386 14.04 -7.68 3.99
C MET A 386 14.69 -7.89 5.35
N ASN A 387 15.94 -8.34 5.39
CA ASN A 387 16.67 -8.59 6.64
C ASN A 387 16.82 -7.30 7.45
N ILE A 388 17.10 -6.16 6.82
CA ILE A 388 17.18 -4.85 7.49
C ILE A 388 15.82 -4.51 8.09
N GLY A 389 14.74 -4.61 7.33
CA GLY A 389 13.40 -4.37 7.86
C GLY A 389 13.06 -5.33 9.02
N ASP A 390 13.46 -6.59 8.93
CA ASP A 390 13.27 -7.57 10.02
C ASP A 390 14.13 -7.25 11.25
N GLU A 391 15.37 -6.82 11.06
CA GLU A 391 16.30 -6.43 12.13
C GLU A 391 15.87 -5.15 12.85
N LEU A 392 15.20 -4.26 12.12
CA LEU A 392 14.66 -3.02 12.64
C LEU A 392 13.24 -3.18 13.19
N SER A 393 12.64 -4.37 13.01
CA SER A 393 11.36 -4.72 13.61
C SER A 393 11.51 -5.11 15.08
N ASN A 394 10.39 -5.07 15.77
CA ASN A 394 10.29 -5.24 17.21
C ASN A 394 10.60 -6.67 17.74
N ASN A 395 10.71 -7.68 16.89
CA ASN A 395 11.01 -9.08 17.26
C ASN A 395 12.06 -9.76 16.36
N ALA A 396 13.07 -9.01 15.90
CA ALA A 396 14.12 -9.47 14.99
C ALA A 396 14.73 -10.85 15.30
N GLU A 397 15.01 -11.15 16.57
CA GLU A 397 15.64 -12.42 16.99
C GLU A 397 14.70 -13.62 16.80
N GLU A 398 13.44 -13.49 17.26
CA GLU A 398 12.41 -14.50 17.08
C GLU A 398 12.15 -14.76 15.58
N MET A 399 12.08 -13.71 14.77
CA MET A 399 11.90 -13.86 13.30
C MET A 399 13.08 -14.58 12.63
N ARG A 400 14.32 -14.36 13.09
CA ARG A 400 15.50 -15.10 12.59
C ARG A 400 15.38 -16.58 12.90
N GLU A 401 15.01 -16.93 14.13
CA GLU A 401 14.82 -18.31 14.55
C GLU A 401 13.71 -19.01 13.77
N GLU A 402 12.56 -18.35 13.61
CA GLU A 402 11.43 -18.85 12.83
C GLU A 402 11.84 -19.15 11.37
N ARG A 403 12.53 -18.21 10.72
CA ARG A 403 12.98 -18.38 9.33
C ARG A 403 14.01 -19.50 9.19
N ALA A 404 14.98 -19.56 10.10
CA ALA A 404 15.95 -20.65 10.12
C ALA A 404 15.24 -22.00 10.30
N GLN A 405 14.19 -22.06 11.12
CA GLN A 405 13.36 -23.25 11.27
C GLN A 405 12.61 -23.61 9.98
N ILE A 406 11.94 -22.65 9.34
CA ILE A 406 11.22 -22.87 8.06
C ILE A 406 12.20 -23.38 6.99
N GLN A 407 13.40 -22.80 6.89
CA GLN A 407 14.42 -23.25 5.95
C GLN A 407 14.91 -24.67 6.25
N ARG A 408 15.14 -25.02 7.53
CA ARG A 408 15.50 -26.38 7.94
C ARG A 408 14.41 -27.39 7.59
N GLU A 409 13.15 -27.07 7.88
CA GLU A 409 12.01 -27.94 7.57
C GLU A 409 11.87 -28.17 6.06
N ARG A 410 12.06 -27.13 5.23
CA ARG A 410 12.09 -27.24 3.77
C ARG A 410 13.21 -28.14 3.26
N ALA A 411 14.42 -27.95 3.78
CA ALA A 411 15.57 -28.76 3.39
C ALA A 411 15.38 -30.24 3.77
N ALA A 412 14.80 -30.51 4.95
CA ALA A 412 14.54 -31.86 5.44
C ALA A 412 13.46 -32.59 4.63
N THR A 413 12.44 -31.89 4.16
CA THR A 413 11.26 -32.50 3.51
C THR A 413 11.39 -32.63 1.98
N ARG A 414 12.44 -32.03 1.36
CA ARG A 414 12.58 -31.91 -0.11
C ARG A 414 11.31 -31.38 -0.80
N THR A 415 10.48 -30.63 -0.08
CA THR A 415 9.19 -30.17 -0.61
C THR A 415 9.39 -28.97 -1.53
N ASN A 416 8.82 -29.03 -2.73
CA ASN A 416 8.73 -27.86 -3.61
C ASN A 416 7.76 -26.81 -3.03
N ARG A 417 7.98 -25.54 -3.38
CA ARG A 417 7.14 -24.40 -2.99
C ARG A 417 5.69 -24.62 -3.47
N VAL A 418 4.72 -24.58 -2.56
CA VAL A 418 3.29 -24.70 -2.89
C VAL A 418 2.86 -23.40 -3.59
N LYS A 419 2.25 -23.51 -4.78
CA LYS A 419 1.77 -22.36 -5.55
C LYS A 419 0.25 -22.26 -5.42
N ASN A 420 -0.24 -21.17 -4.83
CA ASN A 420 -1.67 -20.83 -4.76
C ASN A 420 -1.99 -19.79 -5.84
N ASN A 421 -2.54 -20.23 -6.98
CA ASN A 421 -2.69 -19.42 -8.20
C ASN A 421 -4.15 -19.00 -8.48
N LYS A 422 -5.11 -19.31 -7.60
CA LYS A 422 -6.55 -19.19 -7.90
C LYS A 422 -7.01 -17.77 -8.26
N LEU A 423 -6.35 -16.72 -7.78
CA LEU A 423 -6.87 -15.35 -7.88
C LEU A 423 -6.97 -14.75 -9.29
N PHE A 424 -6.49 -15.40 -10.35
CA PHE A 424 -6.45 -14.80 -11.70
C PHE A 424 -6.58 -15.81 -12.84
N ARG A 425 -7.46 -16.82 -12.73
CA ARG A 425 -7.69 -17.74 -13.87
C ARG A 425 -8.37 -17.08 -15.08
N ASP A 426 -9.03 -15.94 -14.89
CA ASP A 426 -9.86 -15.31 -15.93
C ASP A 426 -9.28 -14.00 -16.50
N SER A 427 -7.98 -13.74 -16.29
CA SER A 427 -7.30 -12.52 -16.76
C SER A 427 -5.94 -12.80 -17.41
N GLU A 428 -5.91 -13.71 -18.38
CA GLU A 428 -4.81 -13.80 -19.37
C GLU A 428 -5.12 -13.02 -20.65
#